data_AF-A0A1B8DIE2-F1
#
_entry.id   AF-A0A1B8DIE2-F1
#
_cell.length_a   1.000
_cell.length_b   1.000
_cell.length_c   1.000
_cell.angle_alpha   90.00
_cell.angle_beta   90.00
_cell.angle_gamma   90.00
#
_symmetry.space_group_name_H-M   'P 1'
#
loop_
_entity.id
_entity.type
_entity.pdbx_description
1 polymer ?
#
loop_
_entity_poly.entity_id
_entity_poly.type
_entity_poly.pdbx_seq_one_letter_code
_entity_poly.pdbx_strand_id
1 'polypeptide(L)'
;MTKFALEQNIAQLSAAIVTRQMCFERDIAVAAIHHLAITMEMTTGKWMLFPPLDRVNHIWSVVAHAVATGHLGLGAKVSPKLGHLETGRKLICIYTYDFSNIEDVIRVLHTLRDPGLVRRNETPIYYKCDAYTYLEIFSGNRWDIRPSLYSSKGML
;
A
#
# COMPACT_ATOMS: atom_id res chain seq x y z
N MET A 1 -29.92 8.05 25.97
CA MET A 1 -30.27 8.80 24.75
C MET A 1 -30.12 7.87 23.57
N THR A 2 -31.24 7.40 23.04
CA THR A 2 -31.37 6.32 22.07
C THR A 2 -30.93 6.77 20.67
N LYS A 3 -30.41 5.80 19.91
CA LYS A 3 -29.95 5.80 18.50
C LYS A 3 -30.72 6.71 17.53
N PHE A 4 -31.99 7.00 17.83
CA PHE A 4 -32.88 7.90 17.10
C PHE A 4 -32.42 9.38 17.06
N ALA A 5 -31.72 9.86 18.10
CA ALA A 5 -31.30 11.27 18.16
C ALA A 5 -30.10 11.60 17.26
N LEU A 6 -29.28 10.60 16.90
CA LEU A 6 -28.16 10.76 15.96
C LEU A 6 -28.61 10.64 14.50
N GLU A 7 -29.63 9.82 14.22
CA GLU A 7 -30.17 9.64 12.87
C GLU A 7 -30.96 10.86 12.38
N GLN A 8 -31.62 11.61 13.28
CA GLN A 8 -32.40 12.80 12.90
C GLN A 8 -31.58 14.07 12.64
N ASN A 9 -30.33 14.14 13.09
CA ASN A 9 -29.50 15.35 12.94
C ASN A 9 -28.65 15.36 11.65
N ILE A 10 -28.57 14.23 10.94
CA ILE A 10 -27.83 14.10 9.68
C ILE A 10 -28.70 14.47 8.46
N ALA A 11 -30.03 14.46 8.62
CA ALA A 11 -31.00 14.68 7.54
C ALA A 11 -31.09 16.14 7.04
N GLN A 12 -30.45 17.11 7.71
CA GLN A 12 -30.50 18.53 7.36
C GLN A 12 -29.17 19.13 6.87
N LEU A 13 -28.08 18.37 6.92
CA LEU A 13 -26.81 18.81 6.36
C LEU A 13 -26.78 18.44 4.87
N SER A 14 -26.46 19.42 4.02
CA SER A 14 -26.29 19.14 2.58
C SER A 14 -25.28 18.00 2.39
N ALA A 15 -25.48 17.18 1.36
CA ALA A 15 -24.59 16.04 1.06
C ALA A 15 -23.11 16.44 1.01
N ALA A 16 -22.81 17.68 0.61
CA ALA A 16 -21.46 18.25 0.61
C ALA A 16 -20.86 18.40 2.02
N ILE A 17 -21.66 18.83 3.02
CA ILE A 17 -21.19 18.96 4.40
C ILE A 17 -20.94 17.57 5.00
N VAL A 18 -21.85 16.62 4.77
CA VAL A 18 -21.68 15.23 5.23
C VAL A 18 -20.42 14.62 4.63
N THR A 19 -20.22 14.77 3.31
CA THR A 19 -19.01 14.29 2.63
C THR A 19 -17.74 14.90 3.21
N ARG A 20 -17.74 16.22 3.45
CA ARG A 20 -16.58 16.92 4.04
C ARG A 20 -16.26 16.39 5.44
N GLN A 21 -17.26 16.19 6.29
CA GLN A 21 -17.06 15.63 7.62
C GLN A 21 -16.51 14.20 7.54
N MET A 22 -17.05 13.36 6.65
CA MET A 22 -16.56 12.00 6.46
C MET A 22 -15.10 11.96 6.01
N CYS A 23 -14.68 12.85 5.11
CA CYS A 23 -13.27 12.98 4.73
C CYS A 23 -12.40 13.37 5.92
N PHE A 24 -12.85 14.34 6.73
CA PHE A 24 -12.12 14.79 7.91
C PHE A 24 -11.92 13.67 8.95
N GLU A 25 -13.00 12.94 9.29
CA GLU A 25 -12.92 11.81 10.23
C GLU A 25 -12.02 10.69 9.70
N ARG A 26 -12.04 10.47 8.39
CA ARG A 26 -11.17 9.48 7.73
C ARG A 26 -9.70 9.87 7.84
N ASP A 27 -9.37 11.14 7.60
CA ASP A 27 -7.99 11.64 7.72
C ASP A 27 -7.48 11.51 9.16
N ILE A 28 -8.33 11.80 10.16
CA ILE A 28 -8.03 11.57 11.58
C ILE A 28 -7.76 10.09 11.84
N ALA A 29 -8.64 9.20 11.37
CA ALA A 29 -8.50 7.76 11.58
C ALA A 29 -7.22 7.21 10.93
N VAL A 30 -6.89 7.66 9.72
CA VAL A 30 -5.64 7.29 9.02
C VAL A 30 -4.42 7.75 9.81
N ALA A 31 -4.42 9.00 10.28
CA ALA A 31 -3.33 9.52 11.11
C ALA A 31 -3.18 8.74 12.42
N ALA A 32 -4.29 8.38 13.07
CA ALA A 32 -4.29 7.58 14.29
C ALA A 32 -3.77 6.16 14.04
N ILE A 33 -4.13 5.52 12.92
CA ILE A 33 -3.60 4.20 12.54
C ILE A 33 -2.08 4.26 12.36
N HIS A 34 -1.56 5.26 11.64
CA HIS A 34 -0.12 5.41 11.45
C HIS A 34 0.62 5.68 12.75
N HIS A 35 0.08 6.58 13.57
CA HIS A 35 0.67 6.88 14.88
C HIS A 35 0.71 5.64 15.77
N LEU A 36 -0.39 4.87 15.84
CA LEU A 36 -0.44 3.63 16.60
C LEU A 36 0.55 2.60 16.06
N ALA A 37 0.65 2.44 14.74
CA ALA A 37 1.59 1.51 14.12
C ALA A 37 3.05 1.86 14.46
N ILE A 38 3.41 3.15 14.47
CA ILE A 38 4.74 3.62 14.87
C ILE A 38 4.98 3.36 16.35
N THR A 39 4.03 3.75 17.22
CA THR A 39 4.14 3.56 18.68
C THR A 39 4.25 2.10 19.08
N MET A 40 3.65 1.19 18.31
CA MET A 40 3.68 -0.26 18.53
C MET A 40 4.81 -0.96 17.77
N GLU A 41 5.72 -0.22 17.12
CA GLU A 41 6.83 -0.76 16.30
C GLU A 41 6.36 -1.69 15.17
N MET A 42 5.12 -1.52 14.70
CA MET A 42 4.53 -2.23 13.56
C MET A 42 4.73 -1.44 12.27
N THR A 43 5.99 -1.08 11.99
CA THR A 43 6.35 -0.10 10.97
C THR A 43 6.66 -0.70 9.61
N THR A 44 6.66 -2.02 9.45
CA THR A 44 6.99 -2.64 8.17
C THR A 44 5.96 -2.28 7.09
N GLY A 45 6.42 -2.27 5.84
CA GLY A 45 5.56 -2.09 4.69
C GLY A 45 6.15 -2.74 3.45
N LYS A 46 5.43 -2.66 2.33
CA LYS A 46 5.81 -3.35 1.10
C LYS A 46 5.46 -2.59 -0.16
N TRP A 47 6.38 -2.59 -1.12
CA TRP A 47 6.10 -2.33 -2.53
C TRP A 47 5.44 -3.56 -3.15
N MET A 48 4.38 -3.34 -3.94
CA MET A 48 3.63 -4.40 -4.62
C MET A 48 3.83 -4.31 -6.14
N LEU A 49 4.66 -5.23 -6.67
CA LEU A 49 4.95 -5.36 -8.09
C LEU A 49 4.04 -6.43 -8.72
N PHE A 50 3.56 -6.17 -9.94
CA PHE A 50 2.62 -7.05 -10.64
C PHE A 50 3.16 -7.48 -12.01
N PRO A 51 4.23 -8.30 -12.09
CA PRO A 51 4.75 -8.78 -13.36
C PRO A 51 3.75 -9.70 -14.10
N PRO A 52 3.83 -9.75 -15.44
CA PRO A 52 3.10 -10.74 -16.23
C PRO A 52 3.66 -12.16 -16.00
N LEU A 53 2.83 -13.18 -16.24
CA LEU A 53 3.14 -14.58 -15.94
C LEU A 53 4.39 -15.11 -16.66
N ASP A 54 4.64 -14.67 -17.88
CA ASP A 54 5.80 -15.07 -18.69
C ASP A 54 7.13 -14.49 -18.16
N ARG A 55 7.08 -13.34 -17.48
CA ARG A 55 8.28 -12.67 -16.94
C ARG A 55 8.46 -12.82 -15.42
N VAL A 56 7.48 -13.37 -14.71
CA VAL A 56 7.50 -13.44 -13.24
C VAL A 56 8.76 -14.12 -12.69
N ASN A 57 9.21 -15.22 -13.30
CA ASN A 57 10.38 -15.96 -12.82
C ASN A 57 11.68 -15.16 -12.98
N HIS A 58 11.84 -14.48 -14.11
CA HIS A 58 13.00 -13.64 -14.36
C HIS A 58 13.01 -12.45 -13.38
N ILE A 59 11.88 -11.74 -13.26
CA ILE A 59 11.75 -10.60 -12.34
C ILE A 59 11.96 -11.03 -10.89
N TRP A 60 11.43 -12.18 -10.49
CA TRP A 60 11.64 -12.74 -9.17
C TRP A 60 13.11 -13.06 -8.89
N SER A 61 13.84 -13.61 -9.88
CA SER A 61 15.28 -13.87 -9.74
C SER A 61 16.07 -12.58 -9.46
N VAL A 62 15.77 -11.49 -10.18
CA VAL A 62 16.40 -10.18 -9.96
C VAL A 62 16.09 -9.65 -8.55
N VAL A 63 14.82 -9.71 -8.13
CA VAL A 63 14.40 -9.28 -6.79
C VAL A 63 15.05 -10.12 -5.69
N ALA A 64 15.04 -11.44 -5.83
CA ALA A 64 15.62 -12.36 -4.85
C ALA A 64 17.13 -12.16 -4.71
N HIS A 65 17.84 -11.97 -5.83
CA HIS A 65 19.28 -11.65 -5.80
C HIS A 65 19.55 -10.31 -5.12
N ALA A 66 18.77 -9.27 -5.43
CA ALA A 66 18.93 -7.96 -4.82
C ALA A 66 18.60 -7.94 -3.31
N VAL A 67 17.66 -8.77 -2.85
CA VAL A 67 17.45 -9.03 -1.41
C VAL A 67 18.66 -9.75 -0.80
N ALA A 68 19.12 -10.85 -1.41
CA ALA A 68 20.19 -11.68 -0.88
C ALA A 68 21.55 -10.93 -0.79
N THR A 69 21.74 -9.92 -1.62
CA THR A 69 22.93 -9.07 -1.64
C THR A 69 22.79 -7.78 -0.84
N GLY A 70 21.67 -7.59 -0.13
CA GLY A 70 21.45 -6.45 0.76
C GLY A 70 21.09 -5.13 0.06
N HIS A 71 20.76 -5.15 -1.23
CA HIS A 71 20.37 -3.95 -1.98
C HIS A 71 18.88 -3.60 -1.77
N LEU A 72 18.02 -4.59 -1.58
CA LEU A 72 16.61 -4.39 -1.20
C LEU A 72 16.43 -4.50 0.33
N GLY A 73 15.24 -4.15 0.82
CA GLY A 73 14.94 -4.14 2.26
C GLY A 73 14.84 -5.54 2.89
N LEU A 74 14.05 -5.64 3.96
CA LEU A 74 13.93 -6.82 4.86
C LEU A 74 13.78 -8.17 4.14
N GLY A 75 13.07 -8.20 3.01
CA GLY A 75 12.84 -9.42 2.26
C GLY A 75 11.83 -9.25 1.13
N ALA A 76 11.55 -10.33 0.41
CA ALA A 76 10.53 -10.34 -0.63
C ALA A 76 9.79 -11.67 -0.67
N LYS A 77 8.58 -11.66 -1.24
CA LYS A 77 7.80 -12.88 -1.49
C LYS A 77 7.05 -12.78 -2.81
N VAL A 78 6.84 -13.91 -3.46
CA VAL A 78 6.04 -14.04 -4.68
C VAL A 78 4.82 -14.92 -4.43
N SER A 79 3.66 -14.54 -4.95
CA SER A 79 2.43 -15.32 -4.81
C SER A 79 2.49 -16.60 -5.67
N PRO A 80 2.30 -17.80 -5.08
CA PRO A 80 2.34 -19.06 -5.83
C PRO A 80 1.05 -19.29 -6.64
N LYS A 81 -0.09 -18.72 -6.23
CA LYS A 81 -1.40 -18.89 -6.88
C LYS A 81 -1.31 -18.62 -8.37
N LEU A 82 -1.91 -19.46 -9.24
CA LEU A 82 -2.18 -19.12 -10.65
C LEU A 82 -2.65 -17.66 -10.66
N GLY A 83 -2.00 -16.83 -11.48
CA GLY A 83 -2.04 -15.36 -11.34
C GLY A 83 -3.47 -14.82 -11.29
N HIS A 84 -3.65 -13.53 -10.97
CA HIS A 84 -4.99 -12.93 -11.03
C HIS A 84 -5.62 -13.27 -12.39
N LEU A 85 -6.65 -14.13 -12.40
CA LEU A 85 -7.19 -14.72 -13.63
C LEU A 85 -7.62 -13.65 -14.63
N GLU A 86 -8.07 -12.51 -14.10
CA GLU A 86 -8.49 -11.34 -14.86
C GLU A 86 -7.33 -10.53 -15.45
N THR A 87 -6.13 -10.53 -14.84
CA THR A 87 -5.02 -9.66 -15.27
C THR A 87 -3.81 -10.41 -15.81
N GLY A 88 -3.72 -11.73 -15.64
CA GLY A 88 -2.56 -12.52 -16.05
C GLY A 88 -1.26 -12.08 -15.35
N ARG A 89 -1.37 -11.52 -14.13
CA ARG A 89 -0.24 -11.01 -13.35
C ARG A 89 -0.10 -11.70 -12.01
N LYS A 90 1.13 -11.76 -11.50
CA LYS A 90 1.48 -12.31 -10.18
C LYS A 90 1.88 -11.17 -9.25
N LEU A 91 1.61 -11.31 -7.95
CA LEU A 91 2.06 -10.34 -6.96
C LEU A 91 3.46 -10.73 -6.46
N ILE A 92 4.38 -9.77 -6.50
CA ILE A 92 5.63 -9.78 -5.74
C ILE A 92 5.56 -8.65 -4.71
N CYS A 93 5.76 -8.98 -3.44
CA CYS A 93 5.92 -7.99 -2.37
C CYS A 93 7.39 -7.84 -2.03
N ILE A 94 7.88 -6.60 -1.95
CA ILE A 94 9.23 -6.25 -1.51
C ILE A 94 9.10 -5.40 -0.26
N TYR A 95 9.62 -5.88 0.86
CA TYR A 95 9.43 -5.29 2.18
C TYR A 95 10.52 -4.26 2.52
N THR A 96 10.13 -3.26 3.30
CA THR A 96 11.03 -2.31 3.97
C THR A 96 10.81 -2.39 5.49
N TYR A 97 11.76 -1.85 6.25
CA TYR A 97 11.74 -1.93 7.72
C TYR A 97 10.74 -0.95 8.34
N ASP A 98 10.60 0.23 7.74
CA ASP A 98 9.80 1.31 8.29
C ASP A 98 9.12 2.11 7.16
N PHE A 99 7.79 2.15 7.17
CA PHE A 99 7.01 2.93 6.22
C PHE A 99 7.14 4.45 6.44
N SER A 100 7.51 4.88 7.64
CA SER A 100 7.70 6.29 7.99
C SER A 100 9.08 6.81 7.56
N ASN A 101 10.04 5.91 7.34
CA ASN A 101 11.33 6.23 6.72
C ASN A 101 11.17 6.36 5.20
N ILE A 102 10.73 7.54 4.76
CA ILE A 102 10.48 7.86 3.35
C ILE A 102 11.74 7.70 2.49
N GLU A 103 12.92 8.00 3.03
CA GLU A 103 14.19 7.85 2.32
C GLU A 103 14.48 6.39 1.96
N ASP A 104 14.29 5.45 2.89
CA ASP A 104 14.45 4.03 2.61
C ASP A 104 13.39 3.51 1.62
N VAL A 105 12.13 3.96 1.77
CA VAL A 105 11.05 3.62 0.82
C VAL A 105 11.40 4.04 -0.61
N ILE A 106 11.97 5.24 -0.79
CA ILE A 106 12.43 5.78 -2.07
C ILE A 106 13.68 5.02 -2.56
N ARG A 107 14.65 4.75 -1.69
CA ARG A 107 15.86 3.99 -2.02
C ARG A 107 15.52 2.61 -2.59
N VAL A 108 14.59 1.89 -1.95
CA VAL A 108 14.09 0.59 -2.44
C VAL A 108 13.40 0.75 -3.78
N LEU A 109 12.59 1.80 -3.97
CA LEU A 109 11.94 2.08 -5.25
C LEU A 109 12.96 2.36 -6.37
N HIS A 110 14.02 3.13 -6.11
CA HIS A 110 15.10 3.36 -7.07
C HIS A 110 15.86 2.08 -7.41
N THR A 111 16.13 1.23 -6.41
CA THR A 111 16.76 -0.07 -6.62
C THR A 111 15.93 -0.98 -7.54
N LEU A 112 14.59 -0.86 -7.51
CA LEU A 112 13.70 -1.56 -8.45
C LEU A 112 13.67 -0.91 -9.84
N ARG A 113 13.85 0.42 -9.91
CA ARG A 113 13.85 1.18 -11.18
C ARG A 113 15.09 0.92 -12.02
N ASP A 114 16.26 0.86 -11.41
CA ASP A 114 17.54 0.79 -12.11
C ASP A 114 17.67 -0.44 -13.06
N PRO A 115 17.29 -1.67 -12.66
CA PRO A 115 17.20 -2.81 -13.59
C PRO A 115 15.96 -2.77 -14.52
N GLY A 116 15.16 -1.69 -14.46
CA GLY A 116 14.00 -1.49 -15.32
C GLY A 116 12.73 -2.23 -14.89
N LEU A 117 12.64 -2.70 -13.63
CA LEU A 117 11.45 -3.41 -13.11
C LEU A 117 10.29 -2.46 -12.83
N VAL A 118 10.58 -1.19 -12.56
CA VAL A 118 9.61 -0.12 -12.37
C VAL A 118 9.99 1.04 -13.26
N ARG A 119 9.02 1.61 -14.00
CA ARG A 119 9.26 2.76 -14.87
C ARG A 119 8.20 3.83 -14.65
N ARG A 120 8.61 5.09 -14.74
CA ARG A 120 7.75 6.26 -14.51
C ARG A 120 6.55 6.34 -15.47
N ASN A 121 6.76 5.88 -16.71
CA ASN A 121 5.76 5.95 -17.79
C ASN A 121 4.93 4.65 -17.93
N GLU A 122 5.05 3.71 -16.99
CA GLU A 122 4.28 2.46 -16.97
C GLU A 122 3.23 2.48 -15.85
N THR A 123 2.45 1.40 -15.71
CA THR A 123 1.48 1.26 -14.62
C THR A 123 2.20 1.43 -13.27
N PRO A 124 1.75 2.36 -12.41
CA PRO A 124 2.41 2.58 -11.13
C PRO A 124 2.26 1.35 -10.23
N ILE A 125 3.30 1.10 -9.43
CA ILE A 125 3.22 0.21 -8.29
C ILE A 125 2.87 1.00 -7.04
N TYR A 126 2.34 0.31 -6.05
CA TYR A 126 1.85 0.93 -4.82
C TYR A 126 2.57 0.36 -3.60
N TYR A 127 2.75 1.23 -2.61
CA TYR A 127 3.32 0.88 -1.33
C TYR A 127 2.22 0.81 -0.27
N LYS A 128 2.21 -0.26 0.54
CA LYS A 128 1.23 -0.50 1.59
C LYS A 128 1.95 -0.85 2.91
N CYS A 129 1.61 -0.18 4.01
CA CYS A 129 2.07 -0.58 5.34
C CYS A 129 1.38 -1.86 5.82
N ASP A 130 2.05 -2.62 6.68
CA ASP A 130 1.50 -3.85 7.23
C ASP A 130 0.33 -3.62 8.18
N ALA A 131 0.27 -2.47 8.87
CA ALA A 131 -0.89 -2.06 9.67
C ALA A 131 -2.20 -2.15 8.88
N TYR A 132 -2.22 -1.69 7.63
CA TYR A 132 -3.40 -1.82 6.75
C TYR A 132 -3.68 -3.25 6.32
N THR A 133 -2.69 -4.16 6.33
CA THR A 133 -2.92 -5.59 6.11
C THR A 133 -3.56 -6.21 7.35
N TYR A 134 -3.08 -5.91 8.55
CA TYR A 134 -3.65 -6.42 9.80
C TYR A 134 -5.08 -5.93 10.07
N LEU A 135 -5.36 -4.69 9.69
CA LEU A 135 -6.70 -4.08 9.81
C LEU A 135 -7.62 -4.40 8.62
N GLU A 136 -7.20 -5.27 7.70
CA GLU A 136 -7.97 -5.67 6.51
C GLU A 136 -8.42 -4.49 5.62
N ILE A 137 -7.64 -3.41 5.59
CA ILE A 137 -7.86 -2.25 4.73
C ILE A 137 -7.38 -2.60 3.31
N PHE A 138 -8.27 -3.20 2.52
CA PHE A 138 -8.04 -3.55 1.12
C PHE A 138 -8.76 -2.59 0.17
N SER A 139 -8.57 -2.78 -1.14
CA SER A 139 -9.30 -2.03 -2.16
C SER A 139 -10.81 -2.27 -2.00
N GLY A 140 -11.61 -1.20 -2.07
CA GLY A 140 -13.06 -1.29 -1.89
C GLY A 140 -13.52 -1.48 -0.44
N ASN A 141 -12.66 -1.21 0.56
CA ASN A 141 -13.09 -1.25 1.96
C ASN A 141 -14.22 -0.26 2.25
N ARG A 142 -15.07 -0.60 3.22
CA ARG A 142 -16.25 0.16 3.64
C ARG A 142 -15.97 1.57 4.19
N TRP A 143 -14.72 1.89 4.50
CA TRP A 143 -14.31 3.17 5.09
C TRP A 143 -13.80 4.16 4.05
N ASP A 144 -13.69 3.73 2.78
CA ASP A 144 -13.11 4.53 1.69
C ASP A 144 -11.69 5.02 2.01
N ILE A 145 -10.95 4.25 2.81
CA ILE A 145 -9.54 4.51 3.11
C ILE A 145 -8.71 3.99 1.95
N ARG A 146 -7.80 4.80 1.43
CA ARG A 146 -6.86 4.36 0.39
C ARG A 146 -5.94 3.28 0.97
N PRO A 147 -5.89 2.06 0.39
CA PRO A 147 -5.10 0.95 0.94
C PRO A 147 -3.59 1.05 0.58
N SER A 148 -3.15 2.20 0.08
CA SER A 148 -1.76 2.49 -0.27
C SER A 148 -1.35 3.83 0.31
N LEU A 149 -0.13 3.89 0.84
CA LEU A 149 0.51 5.10 1.35
C LEU A 149 1.17 5.88 0.20
N TYR A 150 1.92 5.17 -0.63
CA TYR A 150 2.72 5.77 -1.70
C TYR A 150 2.47 5.07 -3.04
N SER A 151 2.89 5.73 -4.11
CA SER A 151 2.89 5.18 -5.46
C SER A 151 4.19 5.53 -6.16
N SER A 152 4.67 4.65 -7.04
CA SER A 152 5.90 4.91 -7.78
C SER A 152 5.82 6.18 -8.62
N LYS A 153 4.64 6.49 -9.19
CA LYS A 153 4.40 7.73 -9.95
C LYS A 153 4.56 9.00 -9.11
N GLY A 154 4.24 8.95 -7.82
CA GLY A 154 4.36 10.11 -6.92
C GLY A 154 5.76 10.26 -6.31
N MET A 155 6.59 9.23 -6.38
CA MET A 155 7.92 9.19 -5.76
C MET A 155 9.08 9.13 -6.77
N LEU A 156 8.80 8.96 -8.08
CA LEU A 156 9.76 9.00 -9.19
C LEU A 156 9.53 10.23 -10.09
#